data_AF-A0A4Q3H176-F1
#
_entry.id   AF-A0A4Q3H176-F1
#
_cell.length_a   1.000
_cell.length_b   1.000
_cell.length_c   1.000
_cell.angle_alpha   90.00
_cell.angle_beta   90.00
_cell.angle_gamma   90.00
#
_symmetry.space_group_name_H-M   'P 1'
#
loop_
_entity.id
_entity.type
_entity.pdbx_description
1 polymer ?
#
loop_
_entity_poly.entity_id
_entity_poly.type
_entity_poly.pdbx_seq_one_letter_code
_entity_poly.pdbx_strand_id
1 'polypeptide(L)'
;RQEQHRVAEIAALRDVPYFIDRAEALYGYDDFIADTGGSLIEVIDHTDANDPVVKALTQYTALLYIRGTEADADKLVSRFKQNPKPMYYQPPFLTKKWQEFKAINKVANDSDVDPDAFGAWGFEALLHDRLPRYQALADNFGYTVEATDLATVRDGADFIGLMGKAIANRMR
;
A
#
# COMPACT_ATOMS: atom_id res chain seq x y z
N ARG A 1 -17.41 10.02 -2.04
CA ARG A 1 -15.94 10.20 -2.09
C ARG A 1 -15.17 8.92 -1.74
N GLN A 2 -15.26 8.36 -0.53
CA GLN A 2 -14.50 7.14 -0.16
C GLN A 2 -14.75 5.98 -1.14
N GLU A 3 -16.01 5.68 -1.44
CA GLU A 3 -16.34 4.61 -2.41
C GLU A 3 -15.86 4.90 -3.83
N GLN A 4 -15.90 6.18 -4.26
CA GLN A 4 -15.37 6.56 -5.58
C GLN A 4 -13.86 6.33 -5.66
N HIS A 5 -13.12 6.62 -4.58
CA HIS A 5 -11.70 6.29 -4.50
C HIS A 5 -11.48 4.78 -4.57
N ARG A 6 -12.24 3.98 -3.80
CA ARG A 6 -12.14 2.52 -3.82
C ARG A 6 -12.31 1.96 -5.23
N VAL A 7 -13.36 2.38 -5.94
CA VAL A 7 -13.63 1.94 -7.31
C VAL A 7 -12.52 2.37 -8.27
N ALA A 8 -12.04 3.61 -8.15
CA ALA A 8 -10.97 4.13 -9.00
C ALA A 8 -9.63 3.41 -8.76
N GLU A 9 -9.28 3.13 -7.51
CA GLU A 9 -8.07 2.40 -7.14
C GLU A 9 -8.10 0.97 -7.71
N ILE A 10 -9.21 0.26 -7.56
CA ILE A 10 -9.39 -1.10 -8.11
C ILE A 10 -9.24 -1.07 -9.63
N ALA A 11 -9.85 -0.10 -10.31
CA ALA A 11 -9.73 0.04 -11.75
C ALA A 11 -8.27 0.30 -12.17
N ALA A 12 -7.60 1.26 -11.54
CA ALA A 12 -6.22 1.62 -11.84
C ALA A 12 -5.25 0.44 -11.63
N LEU A 13 -5.42 -0.33 -10.55
CA LEU A 13 -4.60 -1.52 -10.30
C LEU A 13 -4.85 -2.63 -11.34
N ARG A 14 -6.08 -2.75 -11.84
CA ARG A 14 -6.44 -3.73 -12.89
C ARG A 14 -5.99 -3.32 -14.30
N ASP A 15 -5.59 -2.07 -14.50
CA ASP A 15 -5.03 -1.58 -15.77
C ASP A 15 -3.53 -1.93 -15.94
N VAL A 16 -2.87 -2.49 -14.92
CA VAL A 16 -1.44 -2.87 -15.00
C VAL A 16 -1.11 -3.72 -16.23
N PRO A 17 -1.86 -4.79 -16.59
CA PRO A 17 -1.58 -5.57 -17.79
C PRO A 17 -1.67 -4.73 -19.07
N TYR A 18 -2.66 -3.84 -19.15
CA TYR A 18 -2.81 -2.93 -20.28
C TYR A 18 -1.62 -1.97 -20.39
N PHE A 19 -1.10 -1.45 -19.26
CA PHE A 19 0.07 -0.59 -19.27
C PHE A 19 1.35 -1.32 -19.68
N ILE A 20 1.52 -2.59 -19.28
CA ILE A 20 2.63 -3.44 -19.70
C ILE A 20 2.60 -3.60 -21.23
N ASP A 21 1.47 -4.05 -21.79
CA ASP A 21 1.32 -4.25 -23.24
C ASP A 21 1.57 -2.94 -24.03
N ARG A 22 1.11 -1.81 -23.50
CA ARG A 22 1.29 -0.49 -24.13
C ARG A 22 2.73 0.00 -24.06
N ALA A 23 3.43 -0.26 -22.94
CA ALA A 23 4.81 0.12 -22.76
C ALA A 23 5.71 -0.59 -23.79
N GLU A 24 5.50 -1.90 -23.98
CA GLU A 24 6.18 -2.68 -25.01
C GLU A 24 5.80 -2.18 -26.43
N ALA A 25 4.51 -2.10 -26.74
CA ALA A 25 4.06 -1.78 -28.10
C ALA A 25 4.43 -0.37 -28.59
N LEU A 26 4.51 0.62 -27.69
CA LEU A 26 4.82 2.01 -28.06
C LEU A 26 6.29 2.38 -27.90
N TYR A 27 6.95 1.81 -26.89
CA TYR A 27 8.28 2.26 -26.47
C TYR A 27 9.34 1.14 -26.50
N GLY A 28 8.93 -0.12 -26.70
CA GLY A 28 9.83 -1.27 -26.64
C GLY A 28 10.44 -1.49 -25.25
N TYR A 29 9.69 -1.16 -24.19
CA TYR A 29 10.14 -1.41 -22.82
C TYR A 29 9.83 -2.85 -22.42
N ASP A 30 10.89 -3.61 -22.16
CA ASP A 30 10.80 -5.01 -21.72
C ASP A 30 10.57 -5.13 -20.20
N ASP A 31 11.01 -4.13 -19.43
CA ASP A 31 10.94 -4.11 -17.97
C ASP A 31 9.89 -3.11 -17.47
N PHE A 32 9.07 -3.54 -16.51
CA PHE A 32 8.00 -2.73 -15.92
C PHE A 32 8.03 -2.76 -14.39
N ILE A 33 7.98 -1.58 -13.78
CA ILE A 33 7.86 -1.40 -12.33
C ILE A 33 6.66 -0.49 -12.07
N ALA A 34 5.73 -0.95 -11.22
CA ALA A 34 4.62 -0.16 -10.73
C ALA A 34 4.74 0.04 -9.21
N ASP A 35 4.97 1.29 -8.79
CA ASP A 35 4.83 1.69 -7.40
C ASP A 35 3.34 1.93 -7.09
N THR A 36 2.78 1.10 -6.22
CA THR A 36 1.36 1.16 -5.87
C THR A 36 1.12 2.06 -4.68
N GLY A 37 -0.04 2.73 -4.65
CA GLY A 37 -0.45 3.49 -3.47
C GLY A 37 -0.59 2.59 -2.23
N GLY A 38 -0.40 3.19 -1.05
CA GLY A 38 -0.67 2.52 0.23
C GLY A 38 -2.13 2.09 0.40
N SER A 39 -3.03 2.55 -0.47
CA SER A 39 -4.44 2.17 -0.57
C SER A 39 -4.68 0.78 -1.14
N LEU A 40 -3.71 0.17 -1.84
CA LEU A 40 -3.85 -1.15 -2.44
C LEU A 40 -4.41 -2.17 -1.44
N ILE A 41 -3.81 -2.23 -0.23
CA ILE A 41 -4.21 -3.21 0.80
C ILE A 41 -5.61 -2.97 1.37
N GLU A 42 -6.18 -1.79 1.12
CA GLU A 42 -7.51 -1.43 1.61
C GLU A 42 -8.64 -1.81 0.65
N VAL A 43 -8.30 -2.12 -0.61
CA VAL A 43 -9.27 -2.33 -1.68
C VAL A 43 -9.30 -3.77 -2.20
N ILE A 44 -8.55 -4.67 -1.57
CA ILE A 44 -8.45 -6.08 -1.91
C ILE A 44 -8.79 -6.97 -0.71
N ASP A 45 -9.15 -8.23 -0.99
CA ASP A 45 -9.00 -9.32 -0.04
C ASP A 45 -7.60 -9.93 -0.16
N HIS A 46 -6.72 -9.61 0.79
CA HIS A 46 -5.32 -10.07 0.82
C HIS A 46 -5.16 -11.56 1.21
N THR A 47 -6.27 -12.25 1.48
CA THR A 47 -6.30 -13.69 1.79
C THR A 47 -6.96 -14.53 0.70
N ASP A 48 -7.64 -13.90 -0.27
CA ASP A 48 -8.29 -14.59 -1.38
C ASP A 48 -7.45 -14.53 -2.66
N ALA A 49 -6.97 -15.68 -3.12
CA ALA A 49 -6.25 -15.81 -4.38
C ALA A 49 -7.12 -15.48 -5.61
N ASN A 50 -8.44 -15.49 -5.45
CA ASN A 50 -9.40 -15.15 -6.51
C ASN A 50 -9.86 -13.69 -6.45
N ASP A 51 -9.35 -12.89 -5.50
CA ASP A 51 -9.58 -11.45 -5.53
C ASP A 51 -9.15 -10.92 -6.92
N PRO A 52 -10.02 -10.17 -7.61
CA PRO A 52 -9.79 -9.80 -9.00
C PRO A 52 -8.56 -8.89 -9.20
N VAL A 53 -8.16 -8.13 -8.18
CA VAL A 53 -6.96 -7.30 -8.22
C VAL A 53 -5.73 -8.15 -7.92
N VAL A 54 -5.76 -8.95 -6.85
CA VAL A 54 -4.65 -9.85 -6.49
C VAL A 54 -4.32 -10.77 -7.67
N LYS A 55 -5.33 -11.42 -8.25
CA LYS A 55 -5.19 -12.29 -9.41
C LYS A 55 -4.60 -11.56 -10.61
N ALA A 56 -5.09 -10.36 -10.92
CA ALA A 56 -4.57 -9.57 -12.03
C ALA A 56 -3.11 -9.16 -11.82
N LEU A 57 -2.73 -8.72 -10.62
CA LEU A 57 -1.36 -8.31 -10.36
C LEU A 57 -0.40 -9.51 -10.39
N THR A 58 -0.71 -10.57 -9.66
CA THR A 58 0.15 -11.77 -9.56
C THR A 58 0.31 -12.54 -10.87
N GLN A 59 -0.63 -12.42 -11.80
CA GLN A 59 -0.50 -13.05 -13.11
C GLN A 59 0.52 -12.34 -14.01
N TYR A 60 0.72 -11.02 -13.85
CA TYR A 60 1.54 -10.20 -14.74
C TYR A 60 2.78 -9.61 -14.07
N THR A 61 2.84 -9.61 -12.74
CA THR A 61 3.93 -9.00 -11.97
C THR A 61 4.31 -9.84 -10.76
N ALA A 62 5.46 -9.53 -10.16
CA ALA A 62 5.84 -10.01 -8.85
C ALA A 62 5.46 -8.96 -7.79
N LEU A 63 4.55 -9.31 -6.88
CA LEU A 63 4.22 -8.44 -5.75
C LEU A 63 5.41 -8.37 -4.80
N LEU A 64 5.91 -7.16 -4.53
CA LEU A 64 7.04 -6.91 -3.65
C LEU A 64 6.63 -6.02 -2.48
N TYR A 65 6.65 -6.56 -1.27
CA TYR A 65 6.50 -5.79 -0.05
C TYR A 65 7.86 -5.29 0.43
N ILE A 66 8.01 -3.97 0.48
CA ILE A 66 9.19 -3.30 1.04
C ILE A 66 8.92 -3.08 2.53
N ARG A 67 9.48 -3.96 3.36
CA ARG A 67 9.27 -3.92 4.80
C ARG A 67 10.19 -2.90 5.45
N GLY A 68 9.58 -1.88 6.06
CA GLY A 68 10.27 -0.89 6.87
C GLY A 68 10.43 -1.33 8.33
N THR A 69 11.29 -0.61 9.05
CA THR A 69 11.41 -0.71 10.51
C THR A 69 10.37 0.17 11.22
N GLU A 70 10.24 0.03 12.55
CA GLU A 70 9.42 0.96 13.37
C GLU A 70 9.89 2.42 13.20
N ALA A 71 11.21 2.64 13.13
CA ALA A 71 11.77 3.97 12.90
C ALA A 71 11.38 4.54 11.52
N ASP A 72 11.12 3.70 10.51
CA ASP A 72 10.63 4.15 9.22
C ASP A 72 9.13 4.50 9.28
N ALA A 73 8.34 3.73 10.04
CA ALA A 73 6.96 4.06 10.32
C ALA A 73 6.83 5.43 11.02
N ASP A 74 7.65 5.70 12.03
CA ASP A 74 7.69 6.99 12.74
C ASP A 74 8.01 8.16 11.79
N LYS A 75 8.97 7.98 10.88
CA LYS A 75 9.30 8.98 9.86
C LYS A 75 8.11 9.23 8.91
N LEU A 76 7.41 8.18 8.48
CA LEU A 76 6.22 8.31 7.65
C LEU A 76 5.12 9.09 8.38
N VAL A 77 4.87 8.77 9.64
CA VAL A 77 3.88 9.46 10.48
C VAL A 77 4.26 10.94 10.67
N SER A 78 5.52 11.23 10.98
CA SER A 78 6.02 12.59 11.13
C SER A 78 5.86 13.41 9.84
N ARG A 79 6.23 12.84 8.68
CA ARG A 79 6.04 13.49 7.37
C ARG A 79 4.57 13.74 7.06
N PHE A 80 3.70 12.79 7.38
CA PHE A 80 2.27 12.93 7.15
C PHE A 80 1.68 14.04 8.05
N LYS A 81 2.07 14.11 9.33
CA LYS A 81 1.64 15.16 10.25
C LYS A 81 1.99 16.57 9.77
N GLN A 82 3.10 16.74 9.03
CA GLN A 82 3.51 18.03 8.46
C GLN A 82 2.71 18.46 7.23
N ASN A 83 2.15 17.49 6.48
CA ASN A 83 1.39 17.77 5.26
C ASN A 83 0.28 16.71 5.09
N PRO A 84 -0.78 16.78 5.91
CA PRO A 84 -1.86 15.81 5.87
C PRO A 84 -2.56 15.90 4.52
N LYS A 85 -2.81 14.74 3.93
CA LYS A 85 -3.51 14.61 2.65
C LYS A 85 -4.72 13.70 2.79
N PRO A 86 -5.76 13.85 1.95
CA PRO A 86 -6.91 12.95 1.97
C PRO A 86 -6.47 11.48 1.79
N MET A 87 -7.04 10.60 2.61
CA MET A 87 -6.78 9.16 2.56
C MET A 87 -8.06 8.36 2.42
N TYR A 88 -7.90 7.16 1.89
CA TYR A 88 -8.93 6.15 1.94
C TYR A 88 -8.84 5.31 3.20
N TYR A 89 -10.00 5.07 3.79
CA TYR A 89 -10.19 4.19 4.92
C TYR A 89 -11.32 3.23 4.59
N GLN A 90 -11.17 1.96 4.94
CA GLN A 90 -12.30 1.04 4.87
C GLN A 90 -13.46 1.56 5.75
N PRO A 91 -14.72 1.51 5.30
CA PRO A 91 -15.84 2.13 6.02
C PRO A 91 -15.97 1.73 7.50
N PRO A 92 -15.79 0.45 7.88
CA PRO A 92 -15.84 0.06 9.29
C PRO A 92 -14.69 0.67 10.12
N PHE A 93 -13.47 0.68 9.56
CA PHE A 93 -12.30 1.28 10.19
C PHE A 93 -12.49 2.79 10.39
N LEU A 94 -12.95 3.49 9.35
CA LEU A 94 -13.23 4.93 9.41
C LEU A 94 -14.22 5.26 10.51
N THR A 95 -15.35 4.55 10.55
CA THR A 95 -16.41 4.79 11.54
C THR A 95 -15.88 4.59 12.95
N LYS A 96 -15.14 3.49 13.19
CA LYS A 96 -14.51 3.21 14.49
C LYS A 96 -13.55 4.32 14.91
N LYS A 97 -12.61 4.68 14.02
CA LYS A 97 -11.58 5.68 14.30
C LYS A 97 -12.14 7.09 14.47
N TRP A 98 -13.20 7.43 13.75
CA TRP A 98 -13.91 8.68 13.90
C TRP A 98 -14.49 8.84 15.32
N GLN A 99 -15.15 7.79 15.83
CA GLN A 99 -15.71 7.81 17.19
C GLN A 99 -14.61 7.85 18.26
N GLU A 100 -13.54 7.07 18.09
CA GLU A 100 -12.38 7.10 18.99
C GLU A 100 -11.75 8.51 19.06
N PHE A 101 -11.53 9.14 17.91
CA PHE A 101 -10.97 10.49 17.83
C PHE A 101 -11.86 11.52 18.53
N LYS A 102 -13.17 11.48 18.28
CA LYS A 102 -14.13 12.38 18.94
C LYS A 102 -14.15 12.20 20.45
N ALA A 103 -14.11 10.96 20.94
CA ALA A 103 -14.09 10.67 22.37
C ALA A 103 -12.82 11.21 23.04
N ILE A 104 -11.65 10.98 22.44
CA ILE A 104 -10.34 11.46 22.96
C ILE A 104 -10.31 12.99 23.01
N ASN A 105 -10.85 13.66 21.97
CA ASN A 105 -10.83 15.11 21.86
C ASN A 105 -12.07 15.80 22.48
N LYS A 106 -12.99 15.02 23.09
CA LYS A 106 -14.23 15.52 23.70
C LYS A 106 -15.10 16.33 22.73
N VAL A 107 -15.17 15.91 21.47
CA VAL A 107 -15.95 16.55 20.41
C VAL A 107 -17.30 15.83 20.25
N ALA A 108 -18.40 16.56 20.39
CA ALA A 108 -19.75 16.00 20.30
C ALA A 108 -20.30 15.97 18.86
N ASN A 109 -20.18 17.09 18.12
CA ASN A 109 -20.72 17.18 16.76
C ASN A 109 -19.64 16.90 15.72
N ASP A 110 -20.01 16.27 14.61
CA ASP A 110 -19.06 15.94 13.54
C ASP A 110 -18.50 17.20 12.84
N SER A 111 -19.27 18.29 12.79
CA SER A 111 -18.84 19.58 12.22
C SER A 111 -17.70 20.24 12.98
N ASP A 112 -17.50 19.85 14.24
CA ASP A 112 -16.53 20.47 15.14
C ASP A 112 -15.18 19.73 15.09
N VAL A 113 -15.09 18.65 14.31
CA VAL A 113 -13.85 17.90 14.10
C VAL A 113 -12.97 18.64 13.10
N ASP A 114 -11.73 18.93 13.50
CA ASP A 114 -10.67 19.34 12.58
C ASP A 114 -10.28 18.14 11.68
N PRO A 115 -10.54 18.19 10.36
CA PRO A 115 -10.25 17.08 9.45
C PRO A 115 -8.75 16.82 9.29
N ASP A 116 -7.89 17.83 9.43
CA ASP A 116 -6.45 17.68 9.33
C ASP A 116 -5.89 17.00 10.58
N ALA A 117 -6.39 17.39 11.76
CA ALA A 117 -6.07 16.73 13.02
C ALA A 117 -6.53 15.25 13.01
N PHE A 118 -7.74 14.98 12.52
CA PHE A 118 -8.21 13.60 12.35
C PHE A 118 -7.35 12.82 11.36
N GLY A 119 -7.01 13.40 10.21
CA GLY A 119 -6.18 12.75 9.20
C GLY A 119 -4.79 12.41 9.74
N ALA A 120 -4.16 13.35 10.44
CA ALA A 120 -2.85 13.19 11.06
C ALA A 120 -2.82 12.08 12.12
N TRP A 121 -3.82 12.05 13.01
CA TRP A 121 -3.96 11.00 14.03
C TRP A 121 -4.34 9.65 13.42
N GLY A 122 -5.30 9.66 12.50
CA GLY A 122 -5.84 8.47 11.86
C GLY A 122 -4.85 7.77 10.94
N PHE A 123 -3.89 8.50 10.34
CA PHE A 123 -2.84 7.91 9.52
C PHE A 123 -1.95 6.95 10.31
N GLU A 124 -1.56 7.32 11.52
CA GLU A 124 -0.73 6.48 12.38
C GLU A 124 -1.45 5.16 12.70
N ALA A 125 -2.72 5.25 13.11
CA ALA A 125 -3.55 4.07 13.34
C ALA A 125 -3.74 3.22 12.07
N LEU A 126 -3.90 3.85 10.92
CA LEU A 126 -4.07 3.18 9.63
C LEU A 126 -2.78 2.46 9.21
N LEU A 127 -1.62 3.10 9.39
CA LEU A 127 -0.32 2.53 9.07
C LEU A 127 -0.10 1.23 9.85
N HIS A 128 -0.28 1.26 11.18
CA HIS A 128 -0.12 0.05 12.00
C HIS A 128 -1.11 -1.06 11.64
N ASP A 129 -2.32 -0.72 11.24
CA ASP A 129 -3.33 -1.69 10.79
C ASP A 129 -2.97 -2.31 9.42
N ARG A 130 -2.24 -1.58 8.57
CA ARG A 130 -1.79 -2.05 7.26
C ARG A 130 -0.61 -3.02 7.33
N LEU A 131 0.35 -2.78 8.21
CA LEU A 131 1.60 -3.57 8.28
C LEU A 131 1.38 -5.10 8.32
N PRO A 132 0.54 -5.65 9.22
CA PRO A 132 0.30 -7.10 9.23
C PRO A 132 -0.43 -7.60 7.98
N ARG A 133 -1.30 -6.79 7.38
CA ARG A 133 -2.03 -7.14 6.15
C ARG A 133 -1.10 -7.15 4.93
N TYR A 134 -0.17 -6.21 4.83
CA TYR A 134 0.88 -6.23 3.80
C TYR A 134 1.80 -7.43 3.93
N GLN A 135 2.20 -7.77 5.16
CA GLN A 135 2.99 -8.96 5.41
C GLN A 135 2.22 -10.22 4.97
N ALA A 136 0.94 -10.35 5.35
CA ALA A 136 0.11 -11.48 4.93
C ALA A 136 -0.09 -11.56 3.41
N LEU A 137 -0.29 -10.42 2.73
CA LEU A 137 -0.34 -10.36 1.26
C LEU A 137 0.94 -10.90 0.63
N ALA A 138 2.09 -10.45 1.12
CA ALA A 138 3.39 -10.93 0.63
C ALA A 138 3.58 -12.41 0.93
N ASP A 139 3.25 -12.87 2.14
CA ASP A 139 3.36 -14.28 2.54
C ASP A 139 2.49 -15.18 1.66
N ASN A 140 1.27 -14.75 1.32
CA ASN A 140 0.36 -15.52 0.47
C ASN A 140 0.76 -15.48 -1.02
N PHE A 141 1.10 -14.29 -1.54
CA PHE A 141 1.04 -14.03 -2.99
C PHE A 141 2.25 -13.27 -3.56
N GLY A 142 3.26 -12.94 -2.76
CA GLY A 142 4.36 -12.08 -3.20
C GLY A 142 5.71 -12.40 -2.58
N TYR A 143 6.53 -11.36 -2.42
CA TYR A 143 7.88 -11.44 -1.88
C TYR A 143 8.12 -10.27 -0.93
N THR A 144 9.03 -10.44 0.01
CA THR A 144 9.39 -9.41 0.98
C THR A 144 10.87 -9.09 0.86
N VAL A 145 11.20 -7.81 0.91
CA VAL A 145 12.56 -7.29 1.05
C VAL A 145 12.58 -6.26 2.17
N GLU A 146 13.71 -6.11 2.86
CA GLU A 146 13.85 -5.03 3.83
C GLU A 146 14.13 -3.71 3.11
N ALA A 147 13.58 -2.61 3.64
CA ALA A 147 13.83 -1.26 3.13
C ALA A 147 15.33 -0.92 3.15
N THR A 148 16.09 -1.45 4.12
CA THR A 148 17.54 -1.29 4.20
C THR A 148 18.28 -1.96 3.05
N ASP A 149 17.81 -3.13 2.60
CA ASP A 149 18.41 -3.81 1.45
C ASP A 149 18.11 -3.05 0.15
N LEU A 150 16.87 -2.60 0.00
CA LEU A 150 16.46 -1.79 -1.15
C LEU A 150 17.24 -0.47 -1.22
N ALA A 151 17.56 0.15 -0.09
CA ALA A 151 18.36 1.38 -0.04
C ALA A 151 19.80 1.19 -0.58
N THR A 152 20.28 -0.05 -0.71
CA THR A 152 21.59 -0.35 -1.31
C THR A 152 21.56 -0.50 -2.84
N VAL A 153 20.37 -0.59 -3.44
CA VAL A 153 20.18 -0.76 -4.88
C VAL A 153 20.55 0.53 -5.62
N ARG A 154 21.47 0.44 -6.57
CA ARG A 154 21.93 1.61 -7.36
C ARG A 154 21.49 1.58 -8.81
N ASP A 155 21.23 0.39 -9.34
CA ASP A 155 20.88 0.16 -10.74
C ASP A 155 19.98 -1.08 -10.89
N GLY A 156 19.61 -1.38 -12.14
CA GLY A 156 18.76 -2.53 -12.45
C GLY A 156 19.39 -3.88 -12.12
N ALA A 157 20.72 -4.00 -12.20
CA ALA A 157 21.40 -5.26 -11.89
C ALA A 157 21.35 -5.54 -10.38
N ASP A 158 21.58 -4.52 -9.55
CA ASP A 158 21.40 -4.60 -8.10
C ASP A 158 19.94 -4.97 -7.75
N PHE A 159 18.95 -4.39 -8.44
CA PHE A 159 17.53 -4.68 -8.21
C PHE A 159 17.15 -6.12 -8.57
N ILE A 160 17.59 -6.62 -9.74
CA ILE A 160 17.38 -8.01 -10.15
C ILE A 160 18.06 -8.96 -9.14
N GLY A 161 19.26 -8.62 -8.67
CA GLY A 161 19.95 -9.37 -7.63
C GLY A 161 19.18 -9.42 -6.31
N LEU A 162 18.56 -8.31 -5.89
CA LEU A 162 17.69 -8.25 -4.72
C LEU A 162 16.45 -9.13 -4.88
N MET A 163 15.78 -9.05 -6.03
CA MET A 163 14.62 -9.88 -6.34
C MET A 163 14.96 -11.37 -6.37
N GLY A 164 16.10 -11.74 -6.96
CA GLY A 164 16.58 -13.12 -6.98
C GLY A 164 16.78 -13.69 -5.56
N LYS A 165 17.31 -12.89 -4.63
CA LYS A 165 17.43 -13.29 -3.22
C LYS A 165 16.06 -13.46 -2.56
N ALA A 166 15.13 -12.54 -2.78
CA ALA A 166 13.78 -12.60 -2.22
C ALA A 166 13.02 -13.85 -2.69
N ILE A 167 13.12 -14.18 -3.98
CA ILE A 167 12.53 -15.39 -4.56
C ILE A 167 13.17 -16.65 -3.95
N ALA A 168 14.50 -16.70 -3.89
CA ALA A 168 15.23 -17.85 -3.35
C ALA A 168 14.91 -18.10 -1.87
N ASN A 169 14.69 -17.05 -1.08
CA ASN A 169 14.33 -17.18 0.33
C ASN A 169 12.92 -17.75 0.52
N ARG A 170 11.97 -17.44 -0.37
CA ARG A 170 10.59 -17.96 -0.32
C ARG A 170 10.49 -19.44 -0.70
N MET A 171 11.40 -19.93 -1.54
CA MET A 171 11.41 -21.34 -1.98
C MET A 171 12.00 -22.31 -0.95
N ARG A 172 12.59 -21.81 0.14
CA ARG A 172 13.16 -22.61 1.24
C ARG A 172 12.12 -22.88 2.31
#